data_AF-A0A7S2NTS5-F1
#
_entry.id   AF-A0A7S2NTS5-F1
#
_cell.length_a   1.000
_cell.length_b   1.000
_cell.length_c   1.000
_cell.angle_alpha   90.00
_cell.angle_beta   90.00
_cell.angle_gamma   90.00
#
_symmetry.space_group_name_H-M   'P 1'
#
loop_
_entity.id
_entity.type
_entity.pdbx_description
1 polymer ?
#
loop_
_entity_poly.entity_id
_entity_poly.type
_entity_poly.pdbx_seq_one_letter_code
_entity_poly.pdbx_strand_id
1 'polypeptide(L)'
;GDDHGPTLARPLASVRVAPEAFKVVGAWPAHLTAVVDLVPVSSPSALVSTDASKEVKVWSTAGDLWGHFSLRAPEGGAMPVAVWPPPHALAAQVSLMQAAKAICRRMGFHTTKADELKAIQEKERVAKKTQQQRRARQQTQDGAGTPAAAP
;
A
#
# COMPACT_ATOMS: atom_id res chain seq x y z
N GLY A 1 -18.46 46.42 -14.82
CA GLY A 1 -19.86 46.03 -15.06
C GLY A 1 -19.85 44.55 -15.23
N ASP A 2 -19.68 43.89 -14.09
CA ASP A 2 -19.29 42.49 -13.95
C ASP A 2 -20.53 41.61 -14.08
N ASP A 3 -20.49 40.67 -15.02
CA ASP A 3 -21.54 39.66 -15.18
C ASP A 3 -20.91 38.26 -15.06
N HIS A 4 -20.53 37.92 -13.83
CA HIS A 4 -20.12 36.58 -13.43
C HIS A 4 -21.29 35.89 -12.73
N GLY A 5 -22.31 35.52 -13.50
CA GLY A 5 -23.36 34.61 -13.03
C GLY A 5 -22.80 33.20 -12.81
N PRO A 6 -23.20 32.48 -11.74
CA PRO A 6 -22.73 31.13 -11.50
C PRO A 6 -23.37 30.17 -12.50
N THR A 7 -22.55 29.54 -13.34
CA THR A 7 -22.96 28.42 -14.18
C THR A 7 -23.45 27.29 -13.27
N LEU A 8 -24.78 27.15 -13.15
CA LEU A 8 -25.42 26.09 -12.40
C LEU A 8 -24.92 24.74 -12.94
N ALA A 9 -24.22 24.01 -12.07
CA ALA A 9 -23.75 22.67 -12.33
C ALA A 9 -24.92 21.81 -12.82
N ARG A 10 -24.80 21.33 -14.05
CA ARG A 10 -25.68 20.32 -14.63
C ARG A 10 -25.79 19.17 -13.61
N PRO A 11 -27.00 18.78 -13.16
CA PRO A 11 -27.15 17.68 -12.21
C PRO A 11 -26.43 16.46 -12.79
N LEU A 12 -25.48 15.91 -12.04
CA LEU A 12 -24.94 14.58 -12.31
C LEU A 12 -26.16 13.65 -12.34
N ALA A 13 -26.59 13.30 -13.54
CA ALA A 13 -27.58 12.25 -13.72
C ALA A 13 -27.07 11.08 -12.89
N SER A 14 -27.83 10.72 -11.86
CA SER A 14 -27.57 9.55 -11.03
C SER A 14 -27.45 8.37 -11.99
N VAL A 15 -26.21 8.01 -12.32
CA VAL A 15 -25.91 6.80 -13.06
C VAL A 15 -26.31 5.70 -12.09
N ARG A 16 -27.55 5.23 -12.24
CA ARG A 16 -27.99 3.98 -11.64
C ARG A 16 -27.19 2.90 -12.35
N VAL A 17 -25.97 2.66 -11.88
CA VAL A 17 -25.17 1.51 -12.27
C VAL A 17 -26.01 0.31 -11.87
N ALA A 18 -26.62 -0.36 -12.85
CA ALA A 18 -27.23 -1.66 -12.62
C ALA A 18 -26.15 -2.54 -11.98
N PRO A 19 -26.47 -3.30 -10.90
CA PRO A 19 -25.47 -4.14 -10.26
C PRO A 19 -24.88 -5.06 -11.33
N GLU A 20 -23.55 -4.98 -11.52
CA GLU A 20 -22.86 -5.85 -12.47
C GLU A 20 -23.24 -7.29 -12.17
N ALA A 21 -23.62 -8.04 -13.21
CA ALA A 21 -23.94 -9.45 -13.06
C ALA A 21 -22.74 -10.17 -12.42
N PHE A 22 -22.97 -10.86 -11.30
CA PHE A 22 -21.92 -11.59 -10.61
C PHE A 22 -21.27 -12.59 -11.56
N LYS A 23 -19.96 -12.41 -11.80
CA LYS A 23 -19.16 -13.33 -12.59
C LYS A 23 -18.31 -14.18 -11.65
N VAL A 24 -18.44 -15.50 -11.78
CA VAL A 24 -17.52 -16.44 -11.11
C VAL A 24 -16.15 -16.31 -11.78
N VAL A 25 -15.15 -15.86 -11.01
CA VAL A 25 -13.76 -15.68 -11.48
C VAL A 25 -12.88 -16.90 -11.26
N GLY A 26 -13.32 -17.84 -10.43
CA GLY A 26 -12.64 -19.10 -10.15
C GLY A 26 -13.46 -19.98 -9.20
N ALA A 27 -13.15 -21.28 -9.20
CA ALA A 27 -13.73 -22.25 -8.28
C ALA A 27 -12.68 -23.33 -7.97
N TRP A 28 -12.59 -23.72 -6.71
CA TRP A 28 -11.67 -24.77 -6.26
C TRP A 28 -12.34 -25.65 -5.20
N PRO A 29 -11.99 -26.94 -5.14
CA PRO A 29 -12.46 -27.82 -4.07
C PRO A 29 -11.91 -27.37 -2.71
N ALA A 30 -12.79 -26.88 -1.82
CA ALA A 30 -12.38 -26.42 -0.50
C ALA A 30 -12.39 -27.54 0.56
N HIS A 31 -13.50 -28.29 0.66
CA HIS A 31 -13.72 -29.27 1.71
C HIS A 31 -14.33 -30.56 1.16
N LEU A 32 -14.14 -31.65 1.88
CA LEU A 32 -14.76 -32.95 1.56
C LEU A 32 -16.19 -33.05 2.10
N THR A 33 -16.55 -32.19 3.06
CA THR A 33 -17.90 -32.08 3.61
C THR A 33 -18.48 -30.68 3.40
N ALA A 34 -19.78 -30.53 3.68
CA ALA A 34 -20.47 -29.25 3.48
C ALA A 34 -19.78 -28.14 4.27
N VAL A 35 -19.52 -27.02 3.58
CA VAL A 35 -19.03 -25.80 4.22
C VAL A 35 -20.16 -25.22 5.05
N VAL A 36 -19.91 -25.01 6.35
CA VAL A 36 -20.89 -24.50 7.30
C VAL A 36 -20.65 -23.04 7.66
N ASP A 37 -19.43 -22.54 7.44
CA ASP A 37 -19.06 -21.15 7.71
C ASP A 37 -17.95 -20.64 6.79
N LEU A 38 -17.99 -19.35 6.47
CA LEU A 38 -17.05 -18.65 5.61
C LEU A 38 -16.80 -17.23 6.16
N VAL A 39 -15.55 -16.94 6.50
CA VAL A 39 -15.15 -15.65 7.09
C VAL A 39 -14.04 -15.02 6.25
N PRO A 40 -14.28 -13.87 5.61
CA PRO A 40 -13.22 -13.12 4.94
C PRO A 40 -12.32 -12.44 5.97
N VAL A 41 -11.01 -12.45 5.71
CA VAL A 41 -9.99 -11.77 6.52
C VAL A 41 -9.32 -10.71 5.65
N SER A 42 -9.12 -9.50 6.18
CA SER A 42 -8.61 -8.36 5.43
C SER A 42 -7.09 -8.26 5.42
N SER A 43 -6.41 -8.73 6.47
CA SER A 43 -4.97 -8.53 6.70
C SER A 43 -4.29 -9.79 7.25
N PRO A 44 -3.66 -10.62 6.39
CA PRO A 44 -3.68 -10.54 4.93
C PRO A 44 -5.05 -10.88 4.35
N SER A 45 -5.32 -10.42 3.11
CA SER A 45 -6.52 -10.80 2.38
C SER A 45 -6.57 -12.31 2.21
N ALA A 46 -7.54 -12.94 2.86
CA ALA A 46 -7.68 -14.38 2.93
C ALA A 46 -9.15 -14.77 3.15
N LEU A 47 -9.44 -16.04 2.95
CA LEU A 47 -10.74 -16.63 3.27
C LEU A 47 -10.53 -17.76 4.28
N VAL A 48 -11.24 -17.71 5.39
CA VAL A 48 -11.31 -18.81 6.36
C VAL A 48 -12.61 -19.56 6.13
N SER A 49 -12.54 -20.88 6.12
CA SER A 49 -13.68 -21.75 5.87
C SER A 49 -13.71 -22.88 6.87
N THR A 50 -14.91 -23.21 7.35
CA THR A 50 -15.13 -24.32 8.28
C THR A 50 -16.13 -25.29 7.68
N ASP A 51 -15.87 -26.59 7.79
CA ASP A 51 -16.78 -27.63 7.31
C ASP A 51 -17.54 -28.36 8.45
N ALA A 52 -18.53 -29.17 8.06
CA ALA A 52 -19.32 -29.98 8.99
C ALA A 52 -18.47 -30.98 9.79
N SER A 53 -17.32 -31.39 9.24
CA SER A 53 -16.33 -32.25 9.88
C SER A 53 -15.45 -31.54 10.91
N LYS A 54 -15.66 -30.25 11.14
CA LYS A 54 -14.88 -29.40 12.06
C LYS A 54 -13.45 -29.14 11.57
N GLU A 55 -13.22 -29.22 10.27
CA GLU A 55 -11.97 -28.82 9.64
C GLU A 55 -12.03 -27.34 9.27
N VAL A 56 -11.00 -26.59 9.67
CA VAL A 56 -10.82 -25.17 9.38
C VAL A 56 -9.68 -25.02 8.40
N LYS A 57 -9.92 -24.32 7.30
CA LYS A 57 -8.90 -24.05 6.28
C LYS A 57 -8.82 -22.56 5.99
N VAL A 58 -7.59 -22.08 5.85
CA VAL A 58 -7.25 -20.69 5.52
C VAL A 58 -6.70 -20.65 4.10
N TRP A 59 -7.27 -19.81 3.26
CA TRP A 59 -7.00 -19.75 1.83
C TRP A 59 -6.53 -18.37 1.38
N SER A 60 -5.67 -18.33 0.36
CA SER A 60 -5.48 -17.11 -0.43
C SER A 60 -6.75 -16.78 -1.21
N THR A 61 -6.87 -15.52 -1.64
CA THR A 61 -7.92 -15.11 -2.58
C THR A 61 -7.78 -15.74 -3.97
N ALA A 62 -6.64 -16.38 -4.26
CA ALA A 62 -6.38 -17.13 -5.49
C ALA A 62 -6.70 -18.64 -5.37
N GLY A 63 -7.06 -19.12 -4.18
CA GLY A 63 -7.38 -20.53 -3.93
C GLY A 63 -6.22 -21.38 -3.40
N ASP A 64 -5.09 -20.77 -3.04
CA ASP A 64 -3.98 -21.49 -2.42
C ASP A 64 -4.31 -21.80 -0.95
N LEU A 65 -4.10 -23.05 -0.53
CA LEU A 65 -4.26 -23.43 0.87
C LEU A 65 -3.05 -22.94 1.66
N TRP A 66 -3.31 -22.08 2.64
CA TRP A 66 -2.29 -21.49 3.49
C TRP A 66 -2.20 -22.14 4.87
N GLY A 67 -3.31 -22.73 5.36
CA GLY A 67 -3.33 -23.41 6.65
C GLY A 67 -4.52 -24.34 6.78
N HIS A 68 -4.35 -25.40 7.58
CA HIS A 68 -5.38 -26.40 7.85
C HIS A 68 -5.29 -26.83 9.32
N PHE A 69 -6.42 -26.79 10.01
CA PHE A 69 -6.57 -27.10 11.43
C PHE A 69 -7.82 -27.96 11.62
N SER A 70 -7.76 -28.90 12.56
CA SER A 70 -8.95 -29.63 13.00
C SER A 70 -9.41 -29.07 14.35
N LEU A 71 -10.68 -28.69 14.43
CA LEU A 71 -11.35 -28.32 15.68
C LEU A 71 -11.87 -29.56 16.43
N ARG A 72 -11.55 -30.77 15.97
CA ARG A 72 -11.79 -31.98 16.75
C ARG A 72 -10.83 -31.95 17.93
N ALA A 73 -11.36 -31.75 19.14
CA ALA A 73 -10.57 -31.86 20.35
C ALA A 73 -10.03 -33.30 20.44
N PRO A 74 -8.71 -33.52 20.58
CA PRO A 74 -8.23 -34.81 21.05
C PRO A 74 -8.82 -35.03 22.46
N GLU A 75 -9.26 -36.24 22.78
CA GLU A 75 -9.89 -36.55 24.08
C GLU A 75 -9.09 -35.92 25.25
N GLY A 76 -9.67 -34.89 25.88
CA GLY A 76 -9.09 -34.20 27.05
C GLY A 76 -8.03 -33.13 26.78
N GLY A 77 -7.70 -32.81 25.52
CA GLY A 77 -6.71 -31.78 25.18
C GLY A 77 -7.30 -30.39 24.97
N ALA A 78 -6.51 -29.35 25.23
CA ALA A 78 -6.85 -27.97 24.85
C ALA A 78 -7.04 -27.88 23.33
N MET A 79 -8.06 -27.12 22.89
CA MET A 79 -8.25 -26.85 21.47
C MET A 79 -7.00 -26.20 20.88
N PRO A 80 -6.54 -26.61 19.68
CA PRO A 80 -5.40 -25.98 19.05
C PRO A 80 -5.74 -24.52 18.73
N VAL A 81 -5.14 -23.59 19.47
CA VAL A 81 -5.17 -22.16 19.14
C VAL A 81 -4.10 -21.95 18.07
N ALA A 82 -4.54 -21.82 16.82
CA ALA A 82 -3.66 -21.41 15.74
C ALA A 82 -3.65 -19.87 15.65
N VAL A 83 -2.47 -19.27 15.79
CA VAL A 83 -2.28 -17.85 15.48
C VAL A 83 -2.11 -17.72 13.97
N TRP A 84 -3.06 -17.05 13.31
CA TRP A 84 -3.01 -16.72 11.89
C TRP A 84 -2.89 -15.21 11.69
N PRO A 85 -2.09 -14.72 10.73
CA PRO A 85 -1.15 -15.44 9.86
C PRO A 85 0.07 -16.02 10.61
N PRO A 86 0.70 -17.10 10.10
CA PRO A 86 1.88 -17.67 10.71
C PRO A 86 3.01 -16.63 10.74
N PRO A 87 3.85 -16.60 11.78
CA PRO A 87 4.91 -15.59 11.91
C PRO A 87 5.83 -15.50 10.68
N HIS A 88 6.12 -16.63 10.03
CA HIS A 88 6.94 -16.66 8.81
C HIS A 88 6.23 -16.03 7.60
N ALA A 89 4.90 -16.17 7.49
CA ALA A 89 4.12 -15.54 6.42
C ALA A 89 4.07 -14.02 6.62
N LEU A 90 3.93 -13.55 7.86
CA LEU A 90 4.05 -12.13 8.20
C LEU A 90 5.43 -11.58 7.85
N ALA A 91 6.49 -12.31 8.20
CA ALA A 91 7.85 -11.91 7.88
C ALA A 91 8.05 -11.78 6.37
N ALA A 92 7.61 -12.77 5.59
CA ALA A 92 7.66 -12.73 4.13
C ALA A 92 6.87 -11.55 3.54
N GLN A 93 5.67 -11.27 4.06
CA GLN A 93 4.86 -10.12 3.62
C GLN A 93 5.54 -8.79 3.93
N VAL A 94 6.14 -8.64 5.11
CA VAL A 94 6.89 -7.44 5.48
C VAL A 94 8.12 -7.28 4.58
N SER A 95 8.87 -8.36 4.32
CA SER A 95 10.03 -8.33 3.42
C SER A 95 9.63 -7.92 1.99
N LEU A 96 8.54 -8.51 1.45
CA LEU A 96 8.03 -8.16 0.13
C LEU A 96 7.57 -6.70 0.07
N MET A 97 6.84 -6.23 1.09
CA MET A 97 6.41 -4.85 1.19
C MET A 97 7.60 -3.89 1.22
N GLN A 98 8.65 -4.21 2.00
CA GLN A 98 9.86 -3.39 2.06
C GLN A 98 10.61 -3.35 0.72
N ALA A 99 10.72 -4.50 0.03
CA ALA A 99 11.31 -4.57 -1.29
C ALA A 99 10.52 -3.74 -2.32
N ALA A 100 9.19 -3.89 -2.33
CA ALA A 100 8.31 -3.10 -3.18
C ALA A 100 8.44 -1.60 -2.89
N LYS A 101 8.49 -1.21 -1.61
CA LYS A 101 8.69 0.20 -1.20
C LYS A 101 10.04 0.74 -1.68
N ALA A 102 11.10 -0.05 -1.61
CA ALA A 102 12.42 0.35 -2.12
C ALA A 102 12.39 0.55 -3.64
N ILE A 103 11.71 -0.31 -4.39
CA ILE A 103 11.53 -0.18 -5.84
C ILE A 103 10.73 1.09 -6.16
N CYS A 104 9.59 1.32 -5.50
CA CYS A 104 8.79 2.52 -5.70
C CYS A 104 9.61 3.80 -5.48
N ARG A 105 10.39 3.85 -4.40
CA ARG A 105 11.30 4.98 -4.11
C ARG A 105 12.35 5.19 -5.20
N ARG A 106 12.97 4.12 -5.71
CA ARG A 106 13.94 4.19 -6.82
C ARG A 106 13.32 4.73 -8.11
N MET A 107 12.05 4.42 -8.34
CA MET A 107 11.28 4.89 -9.50
C MET A 107 10.68 6.29 -9.30
N GLY A 108 10.89 6.93 -8.14
CA GLY A 108 10.34 8.25 -7.83
C GLY A 108 8.88 8.24 -7.39
N PHE A 109 8.27 7.07 -7.18
CA PHE A 109 6.92 6.95 -6.63
C PHE A 109 6.97 7.12 -5.10
N HIS A 110 6.31 8.17 -4.60
CA HIS A 110 6.17 8.41 -3.18
C HIS A 110 4.99 7.60 -2.63
N THR A 111 5.30 6.53 -1.91
CA THR A 111 4.28 5.59 -1.39
C THR A 111 3.44 6.16 -0.24
N THR A 112 3.88 7.26 0.39
CA THR A 112 3.17 7.91 1.50
C THR A 112 3.29 9.43 1.40
N LYS A 113 2.29 10.17 1.88
CA LYS A 113 2.35 11.65 2.00
C LYS A 113 3.57 12.11 2.80
N ALA A 114 3.98 11.34 3.81
CA ALA A 114 5.16 11.64 4.61
C ALA A 114 6.46 11.52 3.79
N ASP A 115 6.55 10.54 2.89
CA ASP A 115 7.71 10.38 1.99
C ASP A 115 7.73 11.50 0.92
N GLU A 116 6.56 11.95 0.46
CA GLU A 116 6.41 13.08 -0.46
C GLU A 116 6.86 14.41 0.16
N LEU A 117 6.40 14.70 1.38
CA LEU A 117 6.82 15.89 2.15
C LEU A 117 8.34 15.93 2.36
N LYS A 118 8.95 14.80 2.70
CA LYS A 118 10.42 14.71 2.84
C LYS A 118 11.14 14.97 1.53
N ALA A 119 10.62 14.47 0.41
CA ALA A 119 11.21 14.69 -0.91
C ALA A 119 11.13 16.17 -1.33
N ILE A 120 10.02 16.85 -1.03
CA ILE A 120 9.86 18.30 -1.27
C ILE A 120 10.87 19.09 -0.44
N GLN A 121 10.96 18.81 0.87
CA GLN A 121 11.91 19.50 1.77
C GLN A 121 13.37 19.31 1.34
N GLU A 122 13.76 18.11 0.92
CA GLU A 122 15.13 17.87 0.46
C GLU A 122 15.43 18.60 -0.86
N LYS A 123 14.48 18.67 -1.79
CA LYS A 123 14.62 19.47 -3.02
C LYS A 123 14.82 20.95 -2.69
N GLU A 124 14.07 21.51 -1.75
CA GLU A 124 14.26 22.90 -1.32
C GLU A 124 15.63 23.14 -0.68
N ARG A 125 16.11 22.20 0.14
CA ARG A 125 17.43 22.29 0.78
C ARG A 125 18.56 22.28 -0.24
N VAL A 126 18.48 21.41 -1.24
CA VAL A 126 19.46 21.32 -2.33
C VAL A 126 19.41 22.58 -3.21
N ALA A 127 18.22 23.10 -3.52
CA ALA A 127 18.06 24.34 -4.27
C ALA A 127 18.69 25.54 -3.52
N LYS A 128 18.44 25.67 -2.22
CA LYS A 128 19.05 26.72 -1.38
C LYS A 128 20.57 26.64 -1.34
N LYS A 129 21.14 25.43 -1.16
CA LYS A 129 22.60 25.22 -1.21
C LYS A 129 23.19 25.63 -2.56
N THR A 130 22.54 25.22 -3.65
CA THR A 130 22.99 25.55 -5.01
C THR A 130 22.95 27.07 -5.27
N GLN A 131 21.91 27.75 -4.79
CA GLN A 131 21.78 29.20 -4.92
C GLN A 131 22.85 29.96 -4.11
N GLN A 132 23.12 29.52 -2.88
CA GLN A 132 24.17 30.11 -2.04
C GLN A 132 25.56 29.93 -2.67
N GLN A 133 25.85 28.74 -3.21
CA GLN A 133 27.13 28.48 -3.88
C GLN A 133 27.32 29.33 -5.14
N ARG A 134 26.25 29.59 -5.90
CA ARG A 134 26.29 30.52 -7.04
C ARG A 134 26.57 31.96 -6.61
N ARG A 135 25.93 32.43 -5.54
CA ARG A 135 26.17 33.79 -5.00
C ARG A 135 27.61 33.98 -4.50
N ALA A 136 28.15 32.98 -3.79
CA ALA A 136 29.53 33.01 -3.32
C ALA A 136 30.56 33.08 -4.47
N ARG A 137 30.28 32.40 -5.59
CA ARG A 137 31.14 32.45 -6.79
C ARG A 137 31.10 33.80 -7.51
N GLN A 138 29.97 34.49 -7.52
CA GLN A 138 29.86 35.83 -8.13
C GLN A 138 30.65 36.87 -7.32
N GLN A 139 30.53 36.83 -5.99
CA GLN A 139 31.25 37.76 -5.10
C GLN A 139 32.78 37.61 -5.16
N THR A 140 33.28 36.41 -5.45
CA THR A 140 34.72 36.17 -5.64
C THR A 140 35.23 36.63 -7.00
N GLN A 141 34.39 36.69 -8.03
CA GLN A 141 34.75 37.24 -9.33
C GLN A 141 34.76 38.78 -9.34
N ASP A 142 33.80 39.42 -8.66
CA ASP A 142 33.71 40.88 -8.62
C ASP A 142 34.79 41.54 -7.75
N GLY A 143 35.41 40.80 -6.82
CA GLY A 143 36.49 41.30 -5.95
C GLY A 143 37.91 41.27 -6.55
N ALA A 144 38.13 40.61 -7.70
CA ALA A 144 39.45 40.47 -8.31
C ALA A 144 39.73 41.50 -9.43
N GLY A 145 38.79 42.42 -9.70
CA GLY A 145 38.81 43.33 -10.84
C GLY A 145 38.98 44.81 -10.50
N THR A 146 39.95 45.18 -9.66
CA THR A 146 40.37 46.60 -9.54
C THR A 146 41.90 46.69 -9.57
N PRO A 147 42.54 46.87 -10.74
CA PRO A 147 43.93 47.25 -10.79
C PRO A 147 44.04 48.70 -10.31
N ALA A 148 44.72 48.88 -9.18
CA ALA A 148 45.08 50.17 -8.63
C ALA A 148 45.90 50.95 -9.68
N ALA A 149 45.33 52.05 -10.18
CA ALA A 149 46.10 53.07 -10.87
C ALA A 149 47.03 53.73 -9.84
N ALA A 150 48.32 53.45 -9.96
CA ALA A 150 49.39 54.09 -9.20
C ALA A 150 49.88 55.35 -9.96
N PRO A 151 50.48 56.32 -9.26
CA PRO A 151 50.44 57.75 -9.57
C PRO A 151 51.26 58.21 -10.78
#